data_AF-A0A842TF86-F1
#
_entry.id   AF-A0A842TF86-F1
#
_cell.length_a   1.000
_cell.length_b   1.000
_cell.length_c   1.000
_cell.angle_alpha   90.00
_cell.angle_beta   90.00
_cell.angle_gamma   90.00
#
_symmetry.space_group_name_H-M   'P 1'
#
loop_
_entity.id
_entity.type
_entity.pdbx_description
1 polymer ?
#
loop_
_entity_poly.entity_id
_entity_poly.type
_entity_poly.pdbx_seq_one_letter_code
_entity_poly.pdbx_strand_id
1 'polypeptide(L)'
;MKLMVPCNWDIELIERTKDYPIYDYYGAMHTSPIGHGRPALIIPKVSKEKVRDFINRVHEYDRRFSYVLNSPNMANLEFEPKFHRKILEYLQWLVDIEVDSVHVSNPFLMEIIIEQFPDLEVGVSVICGVDSVEMARRFEEMGVHSMNLSLEINRDFEVLKAIRKVVKVPLVIIPNLADLRRCHYRQYHYSILGYASQTQSMEKAYRYWALQPCKMQCNEKKLSEPIEIIKSCFIRPEDLKYYDDIGIDIYKLSGRHQNNKWIERAIEAYASRKSPDNLADVIDTIVLNNNYTEEFHYDYILKSDKEIKAVPEFYSWSSINIDQSKLITIDSKGLEGFMDFFVKGGCNASKDCEDCGYCEEWVEKVIKIDQELAQIYLTAIKQHRNALRRSKFANKYEKIQWDPEVKAFFEKFTDNFPPNLKSLARASIIAQTEENSRERDSEIVNKGDLIKAFIKRVPPEYKTAMINAMDAMGIDIENYIDNA
;
A
#
# COMPACT_ATOMS: atom_id res chain seq x y z
N MET A 1 -19.24 13.48 -15.04
CA MET A 1 -18.34 12.65 -14.21
C MET A 1 -16.91 12.90 -14.65
N LYS A 2 -16.00 13.15 -13.72
CA LYS A 2 -14.56 13.34 -13.99
C LYS A 2 -13.77 12.28 -13.22
N LEU A 3 -12.94 11.50 -13.92
CA LEU A 3 -12.06 10.51 -13.29
C LEU A 3 -10.64 11.04 -13.19
N MET A 4 -10.06 10.97 -11.99
CA MET A 4 -8.63 11.15 -11.75
C MET A 4 -8.00 9.78 -11.53
N VAL A 5 -7.10 9.34 -12.40
CA VAL A 5 -6.67 7.93 -12.49
C VAL A 5 -5.17 7.77 -12.19
N PRO A 6 -4.74 6.65 -11.61
CA PRO A 6 -3.34 6.48 -11.23
C PRO A 6 -2.43 6.30 -12.45
N CYS A 7 -1.21 6.81 -12.35
CA CYS A 7 -0.12 6.57 -13.30
C CYS A 7 0.88 5.57 -12.70
N ASN A 8 1.22 4.54 -13.47
CA ASN A 8 2.30 3.57 -13.23
C ASN A 8 3.52 3.81 -14.15
N TRP A 9 3.53 4.94 -14.88
CA TRP A 9 4.56 5.34 -15.83
C TRP A 9 4.72 4.44 -17.05
N ASP A 10 3.72 3.63 -17.39
CA ASP A 10 3.65 2.97 -18.69
C ASP A 10 2.85 3.82 -19.68
N ILE A 11 3.51 4.29 -20.73
CA ILE A 11 2.89 5.14 -21.74
C ILE A 11 1.74 4.43 -22.48
N GLU A 12 1.75 3.09 -22.54
CA GLU A 12 0.65 2.32 -23.13
C GLU A 12 -0.66 2.48 -22.36
N LEU A 13 -0.61 2.82 -21.07
CA LEU A 13 -1.80 3.06 -20.26
C LEU A 13 -2.67 4.17 -20.87
N ILE A 14 -2.04 5.22 -21.40
CA ILE A 14 -2.73 6.38 -21.97
C ILE A 14 -3.54 5.95 -23.20
N GLU A 15 -2.94 5.11 -24.05
CA GLU A 15 -3.61 4.55 -25.23
C GLU A 15 -4.77 3.64 -24.86
N ARG A 16 -4.54 2.71 -23.94
CA ARG A 16 -5.54 1.72 -23.50
C ARG A 16 -6.77 2.37 -22.90
N THR A 17 -6.63 3.59 -22.40
CA THR A 17 -7.69 4.27 -21.67
C THR A 17 -8.17 5.56 -22.34
N LYS A 18 -7.81 5.81 -23.61
CA LYS A 18 -8.18 7.02 -24.35
C LYS A 18 -9.69 7.24 -24.51
N ASP A 19 -10.46 6.16 -24.57
CA ASP A 19 -11.91 6.21 -24.77
C ASP A 19 -12.72 6.42 -23.47
N TYR A 20 -12.06 6.46 -22.31
CA TYR A 20 -12.70 6.71 -21.01
C TYR A 20 -12.70 8.21 -20.63
N PRO A 21 -13.66 8.65 -19.79
CA PRO A 21 -13.79 10.04 -19.34
C PRO A 21 -12.75 10.42 -18.27
N ILE A 22 -11.48 10.33 -18.64
CA ILE A 22 -10.34 10.67 -17.78
C ILE A 22 -10.12 12.16 -17.83
N TYR A 23 -10.20 12.79 -16.66
CA TYR A 23 -9.91 14.21 -16.46
C TYR A 23 -8.41 14.43 -16.17
N ASP A 24 -7.80 13.53 -15.39
CA ASP A 24 -6.46 13.74 -14.85
C ASP A 24 -5.75 12.40 -14.60
N TYR A 25 -4.47 12.30 -14.96
CA TYR A 25 -3.59 11.24 -14.48
C TYR A 25 -2.74 11.72 -13.32
N TYR A 26 -2.64 10.95 -12.25
CA TYR A 26 -1.81 11.34 -11.12
C TYR A 26 -0.74 10.33 -10.75
N GLY A 27 0.46 10.83 -10.44
CA GLY A 27 1.64 9.99 -10.24
C GLY A 27 2.69 10.62 -9.33
N ALA A 28 3.68 9.81 -8.96
CA ALA A 28 4.93 10.32 -8.41
C ALA A 28 6.06 9.33 -8.75
N MET A 29 7.27 9.83 -8.84
CA MET A 29 8.46 8.99 -8.89
C MET A 29 8.58 8.20 -7.59
N HIS A 30 9.20 7.01 -7.64
CA HIS A 30 9.42 6.17 -6.47
C HIS A 30 10.02 6.89 -5.25
N THR A 31 10.80 7.95 -5.47
CA THR A 31 11.30 8.83 -4.41
C THR A 31 11.29 10.29 -4.84
N SER A 32 11.20 11.20 -3.85
CA SER A 32 11.35 12.65 -4.07
C SER A 32 11.96 13.33 -2.82
N PRO A 33 12.38 14.61 -2.89
CA PRO A 33 12.78 15.36 -1.69
C PRO A 33 11.66 15.46 -0.64
N ILE A 34 10.40 15.49 -1.06
CA ILE A 34 9.26 15.63 -0.14
C ILE A 34 8.77 14.26 0.37
N GLY A 35 8.77 13.24 -0.48
CA GLY A 35 8.12 11.95 -0.22
C GLY A 35 6.60 11.98 -0.49
N HIS A 36 5.95 10.82 -0.33
CA HIS A 36 4.52 10.64 -0.61
C HIS A 36 3.91 9.42 0.11
N GLY A 37 2.57 9.31 0.08
CA GLY A 37 1.77 8.27 0.76
C GLY A 37 1.86 6.84 0.21
N ARG A 38 2.98 6.45 -0.38
CA ARG A 38 3.32 5.09 -0.83
C ARG A 38 4.83 4.88 -0.62
N PRO A 39 5.29 3.68 -0.24
CA PRO A 39 6.73 3.43 -0.07
C PRO A 39 7.41 3.33 -1.44
N ALA A 40 8.69 3.68 -1.51
CA ALA A 40 9.49 3.51 -2.73
C ALA A 40 9.54 2.04 -3.21
N LEU A 41 9.37 1.09 -2.30
CA LEU A 41 9.39 -0.36 -2.54
C LEU A 41 8.40 -0.84 -3.63
N ILE A 42 7.28 -0.15 -3.84
CA ILE A 42 6.19 -0.62 -4.71
C ILE A 42 5.81 0.39 -5.81
N ILE A 43 6.59 1.46 -5.97
CA ILE A 43 6.36 2.46 -7.00
C ILE A 43 7.43 2.28 -8.09
N PRO A 44 7.07 2.29 -9.38
CA PRO A 44 8.04 2.07 -10.44
C PRO A 44 9.22 3.05 -10.42
N LYS A 45 10.42 2.54 -10.66
CA LYS A 45 11.63 3.38 -10.82
C LYS A 45 11.64 3.97 -12.22
N VAL A 46 11.65 5.29 -12.31
CA VAL A 46 11.61 6.01 -13.59
C VAL A 46 12.64 7.13 -13.62
N SER A 47 13.14 7.45 -14.81
CA SER A 47 14.00 8.60 -15.04
C SER A 47 13.15 9.87 -15.21
N LYS A 48 13.80 11.04 -15.10
CA LYS A 48 13.11 12.33 -15.29
C LYS A 48 12.61 12.51 -16.74
N GLU A 49 13.33 11.95 -17.71
CA GLU A 49 12.97 11.96 -19.12
C GLU A 49 11.69 11.17 -19.34
N LYS A 50 11.60 9.94 -18.80
CA LYS A 50 10.39 9.12 -18.90
C LYS A 50 9.17 9.79 -18.25
N VAL A 51 9.37 10.52 -17.14
CA VAL A 51 8.31 11.31 -16.50
C VAL A 51 7.83 12.42 -17.45
N ARG A 52 8.74 13.19 -18.04
CA ARG A 52 8.40 14.25 -19.00
C ARG A 52 7.66 13.69 -20.22
N ASP A 53 8.17 12.61 -20.81
CA ASP A 53 7.57 11.99 -22.01
C ASP A 53 6.15 11.49 -21.72
N PHE A 54 5.91 10.93 -20.53
CA PHE A 54 4.58 10.52 -20.10
C PHE A 54 3.64 11.72 -19.97
N ILE A 55 4.07 12.81 -19.34
CA ILE A 55 3.26 14.01 -19.14
C ILE A 55 2.90 14.65 -20.49
N ASN A 56 3.89 14.82 -21.37
CA ASN A 56 3.65 15.32 -22.73
C ASN A 56 2.62 14.46 -23.46
N ARG A 57 2.71 13.13 -23.34
CA ARG A 57 1.74 12.22 -23.96
C ARG A 57 0.34 12.34 -23.35
N VAL A 58 0.23 12.63 -22.06
CA VAL A 58 -1.06 12.92 -21.41
C VAL A 58 -1.68 14.20 -22.00
N HIS A 59 -0.88 15.26 -22.17
CA HIS A 59 -1.35 16.52 -22.76
C HIS A 59 -1.73 16.42 -24.23
N GLU A 60 -1.05 15.58 -25.03
CA GLU A 60 -1.44 15.28 -26.41
C GLU A 60 -2.87 14.71 -26.53
N TYR A 61 -3.40 14.14 -25.44
CA TYR A 61 -4.77 13.66 -25.33
C TYR A 61 -5.75 14.66 -24.70
N ASP A 62 -5.34 15.93 -24.53
CA ASP A 62 -6.12 17.00 -23.87
C ASP A 62 -6.56 16.62 -22.44
N ARG A 63 -5.62 16.02 -21.69
CA ARG A 63 -5.81 15.57 -20.31
C ARG A 63 -4.75 16.21 -19.41
N ARG A 64 -5.05 16.28 -18.12
CA ARG A 64 -4.16 16.87 -17.11
C ARG A 64 -3.27 15.85 -16.44
N PHE A 65 -2.17 16.30 -15.87
CA PHE A 65 -1.31 15.49 -15.02
C PHE A 65 -1.09 16.12 -13.64
N SER A 66 -1.44 15.38 -12.59
CA SER A 66 -1.24 15.77 -11.19
C SER A 66 -0.08 15.02 -10.52
N TYR A 67 0.90 15.74 -9.96
CA TYR A 67 2.01 15.15 -9.23
C TYR A 67 1.69 15.00 -7.73
N VAL A 68 2.17 13.93 -7.09
CA VAL A 68 1.91 13.67 -5.66
C VAL A 68 3.14 13.99 -4.80
N LEU A 69 2.99 14.95 -3.89
CA LEU A 69 3.99 15.44 -2.92
C LEU A 69 3.42 15.43 -1.50
N ASN A 70 2.71 14.37 -1.15
CA ASN A 70 1.82 14.34 0.01
C ASN A 70 2.42 13.67 1.25
N SER A 71 3.73 13.80 1.47
CA SER A 71 4.27 13.49 2.80
C SER A 71 3.70 14.49 3.82
N PRO A 72 3.06 14.04 4.92
CA PRO A 72 2.50 14.95 5.92
C PRO A 72 3.58 15.58 6.80
N ASN A 73 4.77 14.98 6.87
CA ASN A 73 5.84 15.39 7.75
C ASN A 73 7.20 15.04 7.12
N MET A 74 8.13 15.98 7.15
CA MET A 74 9.50 15.80 6.64
C MET A 74 10.56 15.92 7.74
N ALA A 75 10.19 15.87 9.01
CA ALA A 75 11.06 16.06 10.17
C ALA A 75 11.81 17.41 10.15
N ASN A 76 11.11 18.49 9.80
CA ASN A 76 11.64 19.87 9.70
C ASN A 76 12.73 20.08 8.64
N LEU A 77 12.92 19.12 7.71
CA LEU A 77 13.86 19.26 6.60
C LEU A 77 13.51 20.45 5.69
N GLU A 78 12.25 20.87 5.61
CA GLU A 78 11.82 22.09 4.91
C GLU A 78 12.49 23.37 5.42
N PHE A 79 12.99 23.38 6.66
CA PHE A 79 13.64 24.54 7.26
C PHE A 79 15.16 24.48 7.16
N GLU A 80 15.74 23.36 6.70
CA GLU A 80 17.18 23.26 6.47
C GLU A 80 17.56 23.98 5.16
N PRO A 81 18.39 25.04 5.16
CA PRO A 81 18.58 25.88 3.96
C PRO A 81 19.12 25.14 2.72
N LYS A 82 19.91 24.08 2.92
CA LYS A 82 20.40 23.24 1.82
C LYS A 82 19.31 22.33 1.27
N PHE A 83 18.44 21.82 2.12
CA PHE A 83 17.37 20.91 1.72
C PHE A 83 16.17 21.69 1.16
N HIS A 84 15.84 22.84 1.74
CA HIS A 84 14.85 23.77 1.23
C HIS A 84 15.12 24.15 -0.23
N ARG A 85 16.38 24.48 -0.58
CA ARG A 85 16.76 24.74 -1.98
C ARG A 85 16.48 23.54 -2.90
N LYS A 86 16.71 22.31 -2.44
CA LYS A 86 16.37 21.10 -3.22
C LYS A 86 14.86 20.93 -3.40
N ILE A 87 14.06 21.34 -2.42
CA ILE A 87 12.60 21.36 -2.55
C ILE A 87 12.19 22.37 -3.63
N LEU A 88 12.70 23.60 -3.58
CA LEU A 88 12.41 24.64 -4.58
C LEU A 88 12.86 24.23 -5.98
N GLU A 89 14.08 23.69 -6.13
CA GLU A 89 14.59 23.14 -7.40
C GLU A 89 13.70 22.00 -7.93
N TYR A 90 13.15 21.17 -7.04
CA TYR A 90 12.25 20.09 -7.43
C TYR A 90 10.89 20.62 -7.87
N LEU A 91 10.33 21.63 -7.19
CA LEU A 91 9.10 22.31 -7.59
C LEU A 91 9.26 23.01 -8.93
N GLN A 92 10.38 23.71 -9.14
CA GLN A 92 10.71 24.32 -10.43
C GLN A 92 10.78 23.27 -11.54
N TRP A 93 11.42 22.12 -11.28
CA TRP A 93 11.46 21.04 -12.26
C TRP A 93 10.06 20.51 -12.63
N LEU A 94 9.09 20.52 -11.69
CA LEU A 94 7.71 20.14 -12.00
C LEU A 94 7.02 21.18 -12.89
N VAL A 95 7.28 22.47 -12.69
CA VAL A 95 6.83 23.55 -13.59
C VAL A 95 7.45 23.36 -14.98
N ASP A 96 8.76 23.11 -15.06
CA ASP A 96 9.50 22.99 -16.33
C ASP A 96 9.05 21.80 -17.20
N ILE A 97 8.38 20.80 -16.61
CA ILE A 97 7.81 19.65 -17.33
C ILE A 97 6.28 19.74 -17.43
N GLU A 98 5.72 20.92 -17.18
CA GLU A 98 4.30 21.25 -17.38
C GLU A 98 3.33 20.41 -16.52
N VAL A 99 3.73 20.06 -15.29
CA VAL A 99 2.77 19.48 -14.33
C VAL A 99 1.63 20.47 -14.07
N ASP A 100 0.38 20.03 -14.24
CA ASP A 100 -0.80 20.88 -14.04
C ASP A 100 -1.10 21.17 -12.57
N SER A 101 -0.98 20.14 -11.71
CA SER A 101 -1.33 20.28 -10.29
C SER A 101 -0.47 19.40 -9.38
N VAL A 102 -0.41 19.75 -8.10
CA VAL A 102 0.28 19.00 -7.06
C VAL A 102 -0.62 18.66 -5.88
N HIS A 103 -0.61 17.40 -5.45
CA HIS A 103 -1.30 16.97 -4.22
C HIS A 103 -0.35 17.05 -3.03
N VAL A 104 -0.65 17.95 -2.09
CA VAL A 104 0.25 18.28 -0.97
C VAL A 104 -0.43 17.99 0.37
N SER A 105 0.35 17.68 1.41
CA SER A 105 -0.16 17.46 2.77
C SER A 105 0.39 18.39 3.83
N ASN A 106 1.56 18.99 3.59
CA ASN A 106 2.15 19.96 4.47
C ASN A 106 1.63 21.37 4.10
N PRO A 107 0.83 22.04 4.96
CA PRO A 107 0.26 23.35 4.66
C PRO A 107 1.31 24.43 4.36
N PHE A 108 2.47 24.40 5.03
CA PHE A 108 3.54 25.35 4.75
C PHE A 108 4.12 25.19 3.34
N LEU A 109 4.21 23.94 2.84
CA LEU A 109 4.59 23.72 1.44
C LEU A 109 3.50 24.20 0.48
N MET A 110 2.21 24.11 0.85
CA MET A 110 1.13 24.67 0.04
C MET A 110 1.29 26.18 -0.11
N GLU A 111 1.56 26.90 0.99
CA GLU A 111 1.82 28.35 0.96
C GLU A 111 2.99 28.69 0.03
N ILE A 112 4.11 27.97 0.14
CA ILE A 112 5.27 28.16 -0.76
C ILE A 112 4.88 27.96 -2.23
N ILE A 113 4.13 26.90 -2.54
CA ILE A 113 3.75 26.59 -3.93
C ILE A 113 2.81 27.66 -4.47
N ILE A 114 1.78 28.05 -3.71
CA ILE A 114 0.81 29.07 -4.10
C ILE A 114 1.50 30.43 -4.35
N GLU A 115 2.48 30.78 -3.53
CA GLU A 115 3.16 32.09 -3.62
C GLU A 115 4.27 32.12 -4.68
N GLN A 116 5.07 31.06 -4.80
CA GLN A 116 6.30 31.07 -5.59
C GLN A 116 6.20 30.29 -6.91
N PHE A 117 5.23 29.38 -7.04
CA PHE A 117 5.04 28.51 -8.21
C PHE A 117 3.57 28.53 -8.68
N PRO A 118 3.03 29.71 -9.07
CA PRO A 118 1.61 29.88 -9.40
C PRO A 118 1.15 29.05 -10.61
N ASP A 119 2.08 28.55 -11.43
CA ASP A 119 1.80 27.63 -12.54
C ASP A 119 1.41 26.22 -12.05
N LEU A 120 1.64 25.89 -10.77
CA LEU A 120 1.21 24.62 -10.15
C LEU A 120 -0.06 24.83 -9.33
N GLU A 121 -1.17 24.25 -9.80
CA GLU A 121 -2.39 24.21 -8.99
C GLU A 121 -2.19 23.34 -7.74
N VAL A 122 -2.62 23.81 -6.57
CA VAL A 122 -2.49 23.06 -5.32
C VAL A 122 -3.76 22.30 -4.97
N GLY A 123 -3.67 20.97 -4.94
CA GLY A 123 -4.70 20.08 -4.42
C GLY A 123 -4.43 19.65 -2.98
N VAL A 124 -5.38 19.85 -2.07
CA VAL A 124 -5.29 19.28 -0.71
C VAL A 124 -5.34 17.76 -0.83
N SER A 125 -4.34 17.07 -0.27
CA SER A 125 -4.32 15.61 -0.27
C SER A 125 -5.28 15.01 0.76
N VAL A 126 -5.80 13.82 0.47
CA VAL A 126 -6.63 13.02 1.40
C VAL A 126 -5.94 12.76 2.75
N ILE A 127 -4.61 12.84 2.80
CA ILE A 127 -3.80 12.67 4.01
C ILE A 127 -4.00 13.83 5.00
N CYS A 128 -4.37 15.03 4.54
CA CYS A 128 -4.78 16.11 5.43
C CYS A 128 -6.01 15.72 6.26
N GLY A 129 -6.85 14.80 5.77
CA GLY A 129 -8.00 14.30 6.51
C GLY A 129 -9.11 15.34 6.66
N VAL A 130 -9.37 16.14 5.62
CA VAL A 130 -10.44 17.14 5.64
C VAL A 130 -11.80 16.46 5.83
N ASP A 131 -12.36 16.58 7.02
CA ASP A 131 -13.59 15.90 7.44
C ASP A 131 -14.62 16.83 8.09
N SER A 132 -14.41 18.15 8.01
CA SER A 132 -15.30 19.15 8.59
C SER A 132 -15.40 20.41 7.73
N VAL A 133 -16.49 21.15 7.92
CA VAL A 133 -16.78 22.44 7.27
C VAL A 133 -15.68 23.47 7.53
N GLU A 134 -15.23 23.57 8.77
CA GLU A 134 -14.22 24.56 9.18
C GLU A 134 -12.85 24.27 8.55
N MET A 135 -12.45 22.99 8.53
CA MET A 135 -11.19 22.59 7.89
C MET A 135 -11.23 22.83 6.39
N ALA A 136 -12.35 22.51 5.73
CA ALA A 136 -12.53 22.80 4.31
C ALA A 136 -12.43 24.31 4.02
N ARG A 137 -13.11 25.16 4.82
CA ARG A 137 -13.04 26.62 4.67
C ARG A 137 -11.61 27.14 4.76
N ARG A 138 -10.85 26.71 5.76
CA ARG A 138 -9.45 27.15 5.95
C ARG A 138 -8.56 26.82 4.77
N PHE A 139 -8.72 25.63 4.19
CA PHE A 139 -7.95 25.27 3.00
C PHE A 139 -8.39 26.05 1.76
N GLU A 140 -9.69 26.32 1.58
CA GLU A 140 -10.14 27.18 0.48
C GLU A 140 -9.63 28.63 0.63
N GLU A 141 -9.68 29.19 1.84
CA GLU A 141 -9.16 30.53 2.15
C GLU A 141 -7.64 30.66 1.89
N MET A 142 -6.89 29.56 1.99
CA MET A 142 -5.47 29.49 1.64
C MET A 142 -5.22 29.68 0.13
N GLY A 143 -6.22 29.43 -0.73
CA GLY A 143 -6.08 29.52 -2.19
C GLY A 143 -5.80 28.18 -2.89
N VAL A 144 -6.19 27.06 -2.27
CA VAL A 144 -6.07 25.73 -2.92
C VAL A 144 -7.06 25.63 -4.10
N HIS A 145 -6.70 24.83 -5.10
CA HIS A 145 -7.46 24.67 -6.35
C HIS A 145 -8.39 23.46 -6.32
N SER A 146 -8.11 22.46 -5.48
CA SER A 146 -9.00 21.31 -5.29
C SER A 146 -8.81 20.69 -3.90
N MET A 147 -9.78 19.90 -3.46
CA MET A 147 -9.77 19.34 -2.12
C MET A 147 -10.14 17.86 -2.11
N ASN A 148 -9.18 17.01 -1.76
CA ASN A 148 -9.44 15.59 -1.52
C ASN A 148 -9.95 15.43 -0.09
N LEU A 149 -11.24 15.09 0.04
CA LEU A 149 -11.89 14.89 1.33
C LEU A 149 -11.41 13.60 2.00
N SER A 150 -11.55 13.55 3.32
CA SER A 150 -11.18 12.39 4.11
C SER A 150 -12.00 11.15 3.73
N LEU A 151 -11.33 10.01 3.58
CA LEU A 151 -12.00 8.71 3.39
C LEU A 151 -13.03 8.42 4.49
N GLU A 152 -12.79 8.95 5.70
CA GLU A 152 -13.60 8.72 6.89
C GLU A 152 -15.04 9.24 6.77
N ILE A 153 -15.26 10.21 5.87
CA ILE A 153 -16.56 10.83 5.61
C ILE A 153 -17.12 10.48 4.23
N ASN A 154 -16.49 9.57 3.49
CA ASN A 154 -17.01 9.12 2.19
C ASN A 154 -18.47 8.67 2.28
N ARG A 155 -18.91 8.10 3.41
CA ARG A 155 -20.31 7.67 3.62
C ARG A 155 -21.10 8.55 4.60
N ASP A 156 -20.59 9.73 4.94
CA ASP A 156 -21.27 10.70 5.81
C ASP A 156 -21.89 11.82 4.95
N PHE A 157 -23.07 11.54 4.39
CA PHE A 157 -23.76 12.44 3.46
C PHE A 157 -24.15 13.78 4.09
N GLU A 158 -24.34 13.83 5.42
CA GLU A 158 -24.63 15.08 6.12
C GLU A 158 -23.41 16.01 6.08
N VAL A 159 -22.23 15.49 6.42
CA VAL A 159 -20.97 16.24 6.39
C VAL A 159 -20.60 16.63 4.96
N LEU A 160 -20.69 15.71 3.99
CA LEU A 160 -20.38 15.99 2.58
C LEU A 160 -21.23 17.15 2.03
N LYS A 161 -22.55 17.12 2.26
CA LYS A 161 -23.47 18.20 1.88
C LYS A 161 -23.15 19.50 2.61
N ALA A 162 -22.77 19.44 3.89
CA ALA A 162 -22.41 20.62 4.67
C ALA A 162 -21.13 21.29 4.12
N ILE A 163 -20.11 20.51 3.77
CA ILE A 163 -18.87 21.01 3.15
C ILE A 163 -19.18 21.65 1.80
N ARG A 164 -19.89 20.95 0.90
CA ARG A 164 -20.19 21.48 -0.45
C ARG A 164 -20.92 22.83 -0.41
N LYS A 165 -21.79 23.05 0.58
CA LYS A 165 -22.52 24.32 0.75
C LYS A 165 -21.59 25.51 0.98
N VAL A 166 -20.48 25.31 1.70
CA VAL A 166 -19.59 26.41 2.11
C VAL A 166 -18.44 26.66 1.16
N VAL A 167 -17.88 25.61 0.54
CA VAL A 167 -16.75 25.75 -0.39
C VAL A 167 -17.21 25.73 -1.84
N LYS A 168 -16.41 26.28 -2.75
CA LYS A 168 -16.61 26.33 -4.21
C LYS A 168 -15.54 25.57 -4.98
N VAL A 169 -14.35 25.37 -4.41
CA VAL A 169 -13.30 24.54 -5.03
C VAL A 169 -13.82 23.11 -5.33
N PRO A 170 -13.34 22.47 -6.41
CA PRO A 170 -13.62 21.08 -6.72
C PRO A 170 -13.39 20.12 -5.53
N LEU A 171 -14.41 19.33 -5.21
CA LEU A 171 -14.34 18.29 -4.21
C LEU A 171 -13.98 16.94 -4.85
N VAL A 172 -12.98 16.29 -4.27
CA VAL A 172 -12.46 15.00 -4.73
C VAL A 172 -12.70 13.95 -3.66
N ILE A 173 -13.21 12.79 -4.05
CA ILE A 173 -13.29 11.60 -3.18
C ILE A 173 -12.56 10.42 -3.82
N ILE A 174 -12.12 9.47 -2.99
CA ILE A 174 -11.48 8.23 -3.44
C ILE A 174 -12.45 7.08 -3.17
N PRO A 175 -13.12 6.53 -4.21
CA PRO A 175 -14.17 5.52 -4.01
C PRO A 175 -13.62 4.11 -3.82
N ASN A 176 -12.43 3.79 -4.35
CA ASN A 176 -11.94 2.43 -4.46
C ASN A 176 -10.77 2.11 -3.51
N LEU A 177 -10.79 2.67 -2.30
CA LEU A 177 -9.76 2.42 -1.29
C LEU A 177 -10.42 1.93 0.01
N ALA A 178 -10.02 0.75 0.49
CA ALA A 178 -10.61 0.13 1.67
C ALA A 178 -9.71 0.22 2.90
N ASP A 179 -9.40 1.42 3.38
CA ASP A 179 -8.70 1.57 4.67
C ASP A 179 -9.66 1.30 5.85
N LEU A 180 -9.12 0.84 6.99
CA LEU A 180 -9.90 0.72 8.22
C LEU A 180 -10.57 2.06 8.56
N ARG A 181 -11.89 2.03 8.80
CA ARG A 181 -12.65 3.19 9.23
C ARG A 181 -12.22 3.61 10.63
N ARG A 182 -12.00 4.91 10.82
CA ARG A 182 -11.53 5.57 12.05
C ARG A 182 -10.24 4.93 12.60
N CYS A 183 -9.31 4.59 11.71
CA CYS A 183 -8.06 3.95 12.09
C CYS A 183 -7.17 4.87 12.95
N HIS A 184 -6.89 4.45 14.19
CA HIS A 184 -5.98 5.15 15.11
C HIS A 184 -4.51 5.19 14.64
N TYR A 185 -4.12 4.36 13.67
CA TYR A 185 -2.78 4.38 13.07
C TYR A 185 -2.65 5.34 11.88
N ARG A 186 -3.73 5.98 11.40
CA ARG A 186 -3.75 6.70 10.12
C ARG A 186 -2.63 7.74 9.99
N GLN A 187 -2.50 8.64 10.96
CA GLN A 187 -1.49 9.71 10.94
C GLN A 187 -0.05 9.16 10.99
N TYR A 188 0.18 8.17 11.86
CA TYR A 188 1.46 7.50 11.96
C TYR A 188 1.82 6.74 10.67
N HIS A 189 0.85 6.07 10.05
CA HIS A 189 1.03 5.33 8.81
C HIS A 189 1.48 6.25 7.66
N TYR A 190 0.79 7.38 7.45
CA TYR A 190 1.19 8.32 6.40
C TYR A 190 2.55 8.98 6.66
N SER A 191 2.93 9.19 7.92
CA SER A 191 4.27 9.65 8.27
C SER A 191 5.35 8.62 7.89
N ILE A 192 5.15 7.34 8.22
CA ILE A 192 6.08 6.26 7.82
C ILE A 192 6.21 6.21 6.28
N LEU A 193 5.08 6.31 5.57
CA LEU A 193 5.05 6.28 4.10
C LEU A 193 5.85 7.43 3.48
N GLY A 194 5.66 8.64 4.01
CA GLY A 194 6.41 9.82 3.59
C GLY A 194 7.92 9.61 3.71
N TYR A 195 8.38 9.11 4.86
CA TYR A 195 9.79 8.77 5.06
C TYR A 195 10.28 7.63 4.15
N ALA A 196 9.45 6.62 3.90
CA ALA A 196 9.80 5.48 3.05
C ALA A 196 9.86 5.79 1.54
N SER A 197 9.62 7.05 1.16
CA SER A 197 9.73 7.55 -0.21
C SER A 197 10.54 8.86 -0.30
N GLN A 198 11.14 9.31 0.82
CA GLN A 198 11.94 10.52 0.85
C GLN A 198 13.40 10.25 0.54
N THR A 199 13.99 11.01 -0.38
CA THR A 199 15.39 10.86 -0.80
C THR A 199 16.42 11.00 0.33
N GLN A 200 16.15 11.84 1.34
CA GLN A 200 17.06 12.06 2.48
C GLN A 200 17.12 10.88 3.45
N SER A 201 16.18 9.93 3.38
CA SER A 201 16.07 8.84 4.34
C SER A 201 15.84 7.46 3.70
N MET A 202 16.58 7.18 2.63
CA MET A 202 16.47 5.94 1.86
C MET A 202 16.59 4.65 2.71
N GLU A 203 17.38 4.67 3.77
CA GLU A 203 17.48 3.57 4.73
C GLU A 203 16.13 3.20 5.36
N LYS A 204 15.26 4.20 5.60
CA LYS A 204 13.90 3.96 6.08
C LYS A 204 13.04 3.25 5.03
N ALA A 205 13.27 3.51 3.74
CA ALA A 205 12.63 2.78 2.66
C ALA A 205 13.09 1.31 2.62
N TYR A 206 14.37 1.03 2.91
CA TYR A 206 14.88 -0.34 3.00
C TYR A 206 14.22 -1.11 4.15
N ARG A 207 14.13 -0.47 5.32
CA ARG A 207 13.49 -1.02 6.53
C ARG A 207 11.99 -1.17 6.43
N TYR A 208 11.34 -0.46 5.49
CA TYR A 208 9.89 -0.36 5.42
C TYR A 208 9.23 -1.74 5.41
N TRP A 209 9.77 -2.71 4.67
CA TRP A 209 9.22 -4.08 4.63
C TRP A 209 9.04 -4.72 6.01
N ALA A 210 10.03 -4.57 6.91
CA ALA A 210 9.95 -5.08 8.28
C ALA A 210 9.06 -4.22 9.18
N LEU A 211 9.06 -2.91 8.99
CA LEU A 211 8.58 -1.96 9.99
C LEU A 211 7.21 -1.40 9.61
N GLN A 212 6.24 -2.31 9.40
CA GLN A 212 4.87 -1.99 8.97
C GLN A 212 3.77 -2.33 10.00
N PRO A 213 3.86 -1.90 11.27
CA PRO A 213 2.87 -2.30 12.28
C PRO A 213 1.44 -1.89 11.92
N CYS A 214 1.27 -0.75 11.23
CA CYS A 214 -0.02 -0.24 10.76
C CYS A 214 -0.64 -1.10 9.66
N LYS A 215 0.13 -1.48 8.61
CA LYS A 215 -0.38 -2.34 7.53
C LYS A 215 -0.68 -3.75 8.06
N MET A 216 0.18 -4.27 8.93
CA MET A 216 -0.03 -5.55 9.63
C MET A 216 -1.32 -5.55 10.44
N GLN A 217 -1.56 -4.52 11.27
CA GLN A 217 -2.78 -4.42 12.06
C GLN A 217 -4.03 -4.29 11.18
N CYS A 218 -3.97 -3.47 10.13
CA CYS A 218 -5.07 -3.27 9.19
C CYS A 218 -5.50 -4.60 8.56
N ASN A 219 -4.53 -5.36 8.07
CA ASN A 219 -4.77 -6.66 7.47
C ASN A 219 -5.25 -7.72 8.47
N GLU A 220 -4.64 -7.78 9.66
CA GLU A 220 -5.08 -8.70 10.72
C GLU A 220 -6.55 -8.46 11.05
N LYS A 221 -6.94 -7.20 11.29
CA LYS A 221 -8.32 -6.83 11.62
C LYS A 221 -9.30 -7.22 10.52
N LYS A 222 -9.02 -6.91 9.26
CA LYS A 222 -9.92 -7.27 8.16
C LYS A 222 -10.10 -8.77 7.96
N LEU A 223 -9.07 -9.56 8.23
CA LEU A 223 -9.13 -11.02 8.08
C LEU A 223 -9.72 -11.71 9.32
N SER A 224 -9.47 -11.21 10.53
CA SER A 224 -10.05 -11.76 11.75
C SER A 224 -11.50 -11.29 11.99
N GLU A 225 -11.83 -10.09 11.53
CA GLU A 225 -13.13 -9.43 11.69
C GLU A 225 -13.58 -8.86 10.33
N PRO A 226 -14.15 -9.69 9.43
CA PRO A 226 -14.50 -9.27 8.06
C PRO A 226 -15.47 -8.09 7.96
N ILE A 227 -16.22 -7.80 9.03
CA ILE A 227 -17.03 -6.58 9.16
C ILE A 227 -16.22 -5.30 8.93
N GLU A 228 -14.91 -5.30 9.25
CA GLU A 228 -14.04 -4.15 9.03
C GLU A 228 -13.84 -3.84 7.54
N ILE A 229 -13.98 -4.84 6.66
CA ILE A 229 -14.00 -4.63 5.20
C ILE A 229 -15.26 -3.86 4.81
N ILE A 230 -16.44 -4.29 5.29
CA ILE A 230 -17.71 -3.60 4.99
C ILE A 230 -17.74 -2.19 5.58
N LYS A 231 -17.20 -1.99 6.79
CA LYS A 231 -17.07 -0.67 7.42
C LYS A 231 -16.14 0.26 6.65
N SER A 232 -15.14 -0.27 5.93
CA SER A 232 -14.23 0.53 5.10
C SER A 232 -15.03 1.34 4.08
N CYS A 233 -14.81 2.64 3.99
CA CYS A 233 -15.70 3.56 3.28
C CYS A 233 -15.49 3.60 1.75
N PHE A 234 -15.31 2.43 1.13
CA PHE A 234 -15.33 2.28 -0.33
C PHE A 234 -16.74 2.58 -0.89
N ILE A 235 -16.83 2.87 -2.17
CA ILE A 235 -18.07 3.20 -2.88
C ILE A 235 -18.11 2.35 -4.14
N ARG A 236 -19.20 1.59 -4.35
CA ARG A 236 -19.37 0.82 -5.58
C ARG A 236 -19.54 1.75 -6.79
N PRO A 237 -19.07 1.36 -7.98
CA PRO A 237 -19.34 2.07 -9.23
C PRO A 237 -20.78 2.57 -9.42
N GLU A 238 -21.79 1.76 -9.14
CA GLU A 238 -23.22 2.10 -9.28
C GLU A 238 -23.65 3.19 -8.29
N ASP A 239 -23.03 3.22 -7.11
CA ASP A 239 -23.40 4.12 -6.00
C ASP A 239 -22.84 5.54 -6.20
N LEU A 240 -21.99 5.78 -7.21
CA LEU A 240 -21.50 7.12 -7.55
C LEU A 240 -22.64 8.11 -7.85
N LYS A 241 -23.81 7.63 -8.29
CA LYS A 241 -24.99 8.47 -8.56
C LYS A 241 -25.39 9.34 -7.36
N TYR A 242 -25.28 8.81 -6.14
CA TYR A 242 -25.63 9.56 -4.93
C TYR A 242 -24.66 10.73 -4.66
N TYR A 243 -23.43 10.64 -5.16
CA TYR A 243 -22.38 11.64 -4.97
C TYR A 243 -22.47 12.75 -6.01
N ASP A 244 -22.89 12.41 -7.24
CA ASP A 244 -23.20 13.39 -8.28
C ASP A 244 -24.31 14.34 -7.78
N ASP A 245 -25.36 13.80 -7.15
CA ASP A 245 -26.51 14.56 -6.65
C ASP A 245 -26.15 15.58 -5.54
N ILE A 246 -25.04 15.37 -4.84
CA ILE A 246 -24.60 16.25 -3.74
C ILE A 246 -23.42 17.15 -4.14
N GLY A 247 -23.02 17.14 -5.42
CA GLY A 247 -22.01 18.04 -5.96
C GLY A 247 -20.56 17.63 -5.68
N ILE A 248 -20.26 16.33 -5.69
CA ILE A 248 -18.87 15.85 -5.81
C ILE A 248 -18.41 15.99 -7.27
N ASP A 249 -17.22 16.57 -7.45
CA ASP A 249 -16.74 16.97 -8.79
C ASP A 249 -15.86 15.90 -9.45
N ILE A 250 -14.99 15.26 -8.67
CA ILE A 250 -13.93 14.37 -9.18
C ILE A 250 -13.86 13.08 -8.36
N TYR A 251 -13.82 11.95 -9.06
CA TYR A 251 -13.58 10.63 -8.45
C TYR A 251 -12.15 10.18 -8.72
N LYS A 252 -11.33 10.15 -7.67
CA LYS A 252 -9.92 9.77 -7.74
C LYS A 252 -9.75 8.28 -7.47
N LEU A 253 -9.38 7.50 -8.48
CA LEU A 253 -9.15 6.07 -8.32
C LEU A 253 -7.76 5.83 -7.70
N SER A 254 -7.68 5.13 -6.58
CA SER A 254 -6.44 4.61 -5.99
C SER A 254 -5.84 3.50 -6.88
N GLY A 255 -4.53 3.28 -6.76
CA GLY A 255 -3.85 2.18 -7.47
C GLY A 255 -2.51 2.53 -8.13
N ARG A 256 -1.78 3.58 -7.72
CA ARG A 256 -0.48 3.97 -8.34
C ARG A 256 0.63 2.90 -8.40
N HIS A 257 0.50 1.84 -7.63
CA HIS A 257 1.45 0.72 -7.65
C HIS A 257 1.00 -0.40 -8.59
N GLN A 258 -0.24 -0.35 -9.06
CA GLN A 258 -0.88 -1.41 -9.83
C GLN A 258 -0.48 -1.31 -11.30
N ASN A 259 -0.58 -2.44 -12.02
CA ASN A 259 -0.26 -2.55 -13.43
C ASN A 259 -1.42 -2.11 -14.33
N ASN A 260 -1.15 -1.98 -15.63
CA ASN A 260 -2.15 -1.52 -16.61
C ASN A 260 -3.46 -2.31 -16.55
N LYS A 261 -3.39 -3.65 -16.42
CA LYS A 261 -4.59 -4.50 -16.41
C LYS A 261 -5.50 -4.20 -15.22
N TRP A 262 -4.92 -3.96 -14.05
CA TRP A 262 -5.72 -3.61 -12.88
C TRP A 262 -6.27 -2.19 -12.98
N ILE A 263 -5.45 -1.23 -13.41
CA ILE A 263 -5.86 0.17 -13.57
C ILE A 263 -7.00 0.29 -14.58
N GLU A 264 -6.86 -0.35 -15.75
CA GLU A 264 -7.87 -0.36 -16.81
C GLU A 264 -9.20 -0.94 -16.32
N ARG A 265 -9.17 -2.07 -15.60
CA ARG A 265 -10.37 -2.67 -15.00
C ARG A 265 -11.08 -1.73 -14.02
N ALA A 266 -10.33 -1.04 -13.17
CA ALA A 266 -10.90 -0.07 -12.23
C ALA A 266 -11.49 1.12 -12.99
N ILE A 267 -10.79 1.65 -13.99
CA ILE A 267 -11.28 2.73 -14.85
C ILE A 267 -12.58 2.32 -15.54
N GLU A 268 -12.61 1.15 -16.18
CA GLU A 268 -13.79 0.63 -16.88
C GLU A 268 -14.99 0.51 -15.93
N ALA A 269 -14.79 -0.09 -14.76
CA ALA A 269 -15.87 -0.29 -13.78
C ALA A 269 -16.49 1.05 -13.35
N TYR A 270 -15.68 2.02 -12.94
CA TYR A 270 -16.16 3.33 -12.49
C TYR A 270 -16.66 4.22 -13.64
N ALA A 271 -16.03 4.16 -14.81
CA ALA A 271 -16.47 4.89 -16.00
C ALA A 271 -17.83 4.41 -16.50
N SER A 272 -18.06 3.10 -16.49
CA SER A 272 -19.31 2.47 -16.91
C SER A 272 -20.38 2.40 -15.81
N ARG A 273 -20.00 2.73 -14.56
CA ARG A 273 -20.83 2.59 -13.34
C ARG A 273 -21.33 1.17 -13.13
N LYS A 274 -20.48 0.19 -13.44
CA LYS A 274 -20.79 -1.24 -13.29
C LYS A 274 -19.66 -1.92 -12.54
N SER A 275 -20.00 -2.52 -11.41
CA SER A 275 -19.09 -3.34 -10.63
C SER A 275 -18.80 -4.66 -11.35
N PRO A 276 -17.58 -5.22 -11.22
CA PRO A 276 -17.36 -6.63 -11.50
C PRO A 276 -18.17 -7.49 -10.52
N ASP A 277 -18.39 -8.78 -10.83
CA ASP A 277 -19.10 -9.68 -9.89
C ASP A 277 -18.39 -9.77 -8.52
N ASN A 278 -17.05 -9.81 -8.52
CA ASN A 278 -16.24 -9.66 -7.32
C ASN A 278 -15.72 -8.22 -7.17
N LEU A 279 -16.31 -7.43 -6.27
CA LEU A 279 -15.90 -6.04 -6.06
C LEU A 279 -14.42 -5.92 -5.66
N ALA A 280 -13.85 -6.94 -5.01
CA ALA A 280 -12.45 -6.94 -4.59
C ALA A 280 -11.46 -6.78 -5.76
N ASP A 281 -11.88 -7.02 -7.00
CA ASP A 281 -11.03 -6.87 -8.18
C ASP A 281 -10.71 -5.41 -8.54
N VAL A 282 -11.50 -4.45 -8.05
CA VAL A 282 -11.34 -3.01 -8.36
C VAL A 282 -11.11 -2.13 -7.13
N ILE A 283 -11.06 -2.72 -5.93
CA ILE A 283 -10.76 -2.02 -4.68
C ILE A 283 -9.30 -2.20 -4.31
N ASP A 284 -8.60 -1.08 -4.12
CA ASP A 284 -7.24 -1.03 -3.65
C ASP A 284 -7.16 -1.32 -2.13
N THR A 285 -6.16 -2.10 -1.73
CA THR A 285 -5.73 -2.29 -0.34
C THR A 285 -6.80 -2.94 0.56
N ILE A 286 -7.60 -3.90 0.05
CA ILE A 286 -8.40 -4.77 0.94
C ILE A 286 -7.43 -5.57 1.83
N VAL A 287 -6.53 -6.32 1.21
CA VAL A 287 -5.37 -6.94 1.85
C VAL A 287 -4.10 -6.57 1.08
N LEU A 288 -2.92 -6.94 1.61
CA LEU A 288 -1.68 -6.80 0.86
C LEU A 288 -1.73 -7.76 -0.34
N ASN A 289 -1.57 -7.20 -1.53
CA ASN A 289 -1.49 -7.95 -2.78
C ASN A 289 -0.44 -7.27 -3.67
N ASN A 290 0.58 -8.00 -4.11
CA ASN A 290 1.54 -7.50 -5.09
C ASN A 290 1.43 -8.21 -6.46
N ASN A 291 0.43 -9.07 -6.69
CA ASN A 291 0.29 -9.77 -7.98
C ASN A 291 -0.07 -8.83 -9.13
N TYR A 292 -0.71 -7.71 -8.81
CA TYR A 292 -0.98 -6.64 -9.76
C TYR A 292 0.00 -5.48 -9.62
N THR A 293 1.01 -5.55 -8.74
CA THR A 293 1.99 -4.48 -8.62
C THR A 293 2.86 -4.43 -9.89
N GLU A 294 2.93 -3.26 -10.51
CA GLU A 294 3.74 -3.00 -11.72
C GLU A 294 5.22 -3.35 -11.49
N GLU A 295 5.78 -2.86 -10.37
CA GLU A 295 7.16 -3.14 -10.00
C GLU A 295 7.30 -3.31 -8.49
N PHE A 296 7.97 -4.39 -8.06
CA PHE A 296 8.27 -4.66 -6.65
C PHE A 296 9.78 -4.76 -6.44
N HIS A 297 10.35 -3.81 -5.69
CA HIS A 297 11.79 -3.63 -5.55
C HIS A 297 12.39 -4.54 -4.46
N TYR A 298 12.52 -5.84 -4.73
CA TYR A 298 13.11 -6.80 -3.78
C TYR A 298 14.51 -6.40 -3.26
N ASP A 299 15.26 -5.59 -4.02
CA ASP A 299 16.57 -5.08 -3.60
C ASP A 299 16.49 -4.20 -2.33
N TYR A 300 15.38 -3.51 -2.10
CA TYR A 300 15.18 -2.70 -0.90
C TYR A 300 15.13 -3.57 0.37
N ILE A 301 14.47 -4.74 0.26
CA ILE A 301 14.41 -5.73 1.33
C ILE A 301 15.81 -6.24 1.66
N LEU A 302 16.61 -6.56 0.63
CA LEU A 302 17.98 -7.06 0.80
C LEU A 302 18.94 -6.01 1.37
N LYS A 303 18.66 -4.71 1.16
CA LYS A 303 19.40 -3.57 1.73
C LYS A 303 19.01 -3.21 3.17
N SER A 304 18.04 -3.90 3.76
CA SER A 304 17.73 -3.77 5.19
C SER A 304 18.95 -4.07 6.06
N ASP A 305 18.95 -3.54 7.28
CA ASP A 305 20.00 -3.77 8.29
C ASP A 305 20.19 -5.27 8.56
N LYS A 306 21.40 -5.66 8.98
CA LYS A 306 21.74 -7.06 9.22
C LYS A 306 20.90 -7.66 10.34
N GLU A 307 20.67 -6.86 11.38
CA GLU A 307 19.88 -7.21 12.57
C GLU A 307 18.43 -7.47 12.20
N ILE A 308 17.85 -6.65 11.31
CA ILE A 308 16.48 -6.84 10.82
C ILE A 308 16.38 -8.14 9.99
N LYS A 309 17.35 -8.35 9.09
CA LYS A 309 17.41 -9.54 8.24
C LYS A 309 17.75 -10.83 8.99
N ALA A 310 18.26 -10.74 10.22
CA ALA A 310 18.54 -11.90 11.07
C ALA A 310 17.28 -12.45 11.74
N VAL A 311 16.17 -11.69 11.74
CA VAL A 311 14.89 -12.12 12.32
C VAL A 311 14.11 -12.96 11.30
N PRO A 312 13.83 -14.25 11.55
CA PRO A 312 13.14 -15.10 10.58
C PRO A 312 11.74 -14.63 10.22
N GLU A 313 11.00 -14.01 11.16
CA GLU A 313 9.67 -13.46 10.91
C GLU A 313 9.67 -12.33 9.86
N PHE A 314 10.81 -11.67 9.62
CA PHE A 314 11.00 -10.74 8.51
C PHE A 314 10.62 -11.35 7.16
N TYR A 315 10.96 -12.63 6.98
CA TYR A 315 10.69 -13.39 5.76
C TYR A 315 9.36 -14.13 5.83
N SER A 316 8.76 -14.33 7.01
CA SER A 316 7.37 -14.80 7.07
C SER A 316 6.43 -13.79 6.42
N TRP A 317 6.79 -12.50 6.41
CA TRP A 317 6.00 -11.49 5.71
C TRP A 317 5.99 -11.68 4.18
N SER A 318 6.91 -12.45 3.57
CA SER A 318 6.87 -12.72 2.12
C SER A 318 5.81 -13.76 1.72
N SER A 319 5.32 -14.59 2.64
CA SER A 319 4.23 -15.55 2.36
C SER A 319 2.85 -14.89 2.28
N ILE A 320 2.78 -13.57 2.40
CA ILE A 320 1.58 -12.72 2.41
C ILE A 320 1.27 -12.19 1.01
N ASN A 321 2.09 -12.50 0.00
CA ASN A 321 1.84 -12.10 -1.38
C ASN A 321 0.83 -13.02 -2.10
N ILE A 322 -0.35 -13.19 -1.52
CA ILE A 322 -1.46 -13.96 -2.09
C ILE A 322 -2.32 -13.01 -2.95
N ASP A 323 -2.87 -13.54 -4.04
CA ASP A 323 -3.82 -12.79 -4.85
C ASP A 323 -5.08 -12.51 -4.02
N GLN A 324 -5.39 -11.23 -3.79
CA GLN A 324 -6.50 -10.85 -2.92
C GLN A 324 -7.83 -11.43 -3.40
N SER A 325 -8.02 -11.56 -4.72
CA SER A 325 -9.25 -12.10 -5.31
C SER A 325 -9.41 -13.60 -5.09
N LYS A 326 -8.33 -14.32 -4.78
CA LYS A 326 -8.38 -15.72 -4.33
C LYS A 326 -8.67 -15.84 -2.84
N LEU A 327 -8.31 -14.81 -2.07
CA LEU A 327 -8.52 -14.80 -0.61
C LEU A 327 -9.92 -14.31 -0.24
N ILE A 328 -10.40 -13.25 -0.89
CA ILE A 328 -11.64 -12.55 -0.53
C ILE A 328 -12.48 -12.29 -1.77
N THR A 329 -13.75 -12.66 -1.70
CA THR A 329 -14.78 -12.26 -2.65
C THR A 329 -15.78 -11.34 -1.95
N ILE A 330 -16.09 -10.22 -2.60
CA ILE A 330 -17.15 -9.30 -2.19
C ILE A 330 -18.21 -9.31 -3.30
N ASP A 331 -19.37 -9.89 -3.03
CA ASP A 331 -20.50 -9.94 -3.97
C ASP A 331 -21.04 -8.53 -4.22
N SER A 332 -20.73 -7.99 -5.40
CA SER A 332 -21.16 -6.65 -5.79
C SER A 332 -22.67 -6.51 -5.89
N LYS A 333 -23.37 -7.54 -6.38
CA LYS A 333 -24.84 -7.52 -6.52
C LYS A 333 -25.52 -7.66 -5.16
N GLY A 334 -24.95 -8.52 -4.30
CA GLY A 334 -25.39 -8.68 -2.92
C GLY A 334 -25.34 -7.39 -2.09
N LEU A 335 -24.58 -6.37 -2.50
CA LEU A 335 -24.51 -5.05 -1.88
C LEU A 335 -25.58 -4.05 -2.38
N GLU A 336 -26.50 -4.44 -3.26
CA GLU A 336 -27.58 -3.55 -3.71
C GLU A 336 -28.45 -3.08 -2.53
N GLY A 337 -28.66 -1.76 -2.43
CA GLY A 337 -29.37 -1.13 -1.31
C GLY A 337 -28.51 -0.83 -0.07
N PHE A 338 -27.26 -1.30 0.00
CA PHE A 338 -26.36 -1.03 1.13
C PHE A 338 -26.12 0.48 1.35
N MET A 339 -26.01 1.25 0.27
CA MET A 339 -25.71 2.68 0.35
C MET A 339 -26.88 3.51 0.90
N ASP A 340 -28.12 3.00 0.81
CA ASP A 340 -29.33 3.78 1.16
C ASP A 340 -29.38 4.18 2.63
N PHE A 341 -28.84 3.36 3.53
CA PHE A 341 -28.73 3.68 4.95
C PHE A 341 -27.89 4.94 5.19
N PHE A 342 -26.76 5.04 4.48
CA PHE A 342 -25.83 6.17 4.60
C PHE A 342 -26.39 7.45 3.98
N VAL A 343 -27.03 7.33 2.80
CA VAL A 343 -27.69 8.44 2.11
C VAL A 343 -28.79 9.08 2.97
N LYS A 344 -29.48 8.26 3.78
CA LYS A 344 -30.53 8.69 4.72
C LYS A 344 -29.98 9.20 6.07
N GLY A 345 -28.66 9.34 6.24
CA GLY A 345 -28.05 9.83 7.48
C GLY A 345 -27.99 8.78 8.60
N GLY A 346 -28.03 7.48 8.25
CA GLY A 346 -27.99 6.40 9.23
C GLY A 346 -26.65 6.27 9.96
N CYS A 347 -25.55 6.76 9.38
CA CYS A 347 -24.21 6.65 9.95
C CYS A 347 -23.48 7.98 9.93
N ASN A 348 -22.87 8.36 11.06
CA ASN A 348 -21.97 9.50 11.19
C ASN A 348 -20.89 9.22 12.25
N ALA A 349 -20.06 10.22 12.56
CA ALA A 349 -18.96 10.09 13.52
C ALA A 349 -19.38 9.81 14.97
N SER A 350 -20.62 10.12 15.35
CA SER A 350 -21.12 9.95 16.73
C SER A 350 -21.90 8.65 16.94
N LYS A 351 -22.07 7.81 15.91
CA LYS A 351 -22.79 6.54 16.01
C LYS A 351 -21.90 5.45 16.60
N ASP A 352 -22.43 4.74 17.58
CA ASP A 352 -21.84 3.48 18.04
C ASP A 352 -22.16 2.36 17.05
N CYS A 353 -21.13 1.62 16.64
CA CYS A 353 -21.30 0.49 15.73
C CYS A 353 -21.86 -0.74 16.44
N GLU A 354 -21.62 -0.90 17.75
CA GLU A 354 -22.13 -2.02 18.54
C GLU A 354 -23.65 -1.96 18.66
N ASP A 355 -24.20 -0.76 18.90
CA ASP A 355 -25.65 -0.54 18.94
C ASP A 355 -26.29 -0.56 17.54
N CYS A 356 -25.56 -0.15 16.51
CA CYS A 356 -26.11 0.03 15.17
C CYS A 356 -26.28 -1.28 14.40
N GLY A 357 -25.30 -2.19 14.43
CA GLY A 357 -25.34 -3.50 13.74
C GLY A 357 -25.40 -3.48 12.20
N TYR A 358 -25.70 -2.35 11.55
CA TYR A 358 -26.05 -2.31 10.12
C TYR A 358 -25.02 -2.99 9.22
N CYS A 359 -23.73 -2.72 9.38
CA CYS A 359 -22.69 -3.32 8.54
C CYS A 359 -22.52 -4.82 8.75
N GLU A 360 -22.81 -5.33 9.96
CA GLU A 360 -22.69 -6.76 10.30
C GLU A 360 -23.66 -7.61 9.49
N GLU A 361 -24.90 -7.11 9.33
CA GLU A 361 -25.96 -7.77 8.57
C GLU A 361 -25.63 -7.99 7.09
N TRP A 362 -24.61 -7.31 6.54
CA TRP A 362 -24.17 -7.49 5.16
C TRP A 362 -23.00 -8.46 5.03
N VAL A 363 -22.22 -8.68 6.10
CA VAL A 363 -21.00 -9.50 6.02
C VAL A 363 -21.31 -10.90 5.51
N GLU A 364 -22.26 -11.60 6.16
CA GLU A 364 -22.64 -12.97 5.79
C GLU A 364 -23.25 -13.05 4.39
N LYS A 365 -23.87 -11.96 3.92
CA LYS A 365 -24.53 -11.90 2.62
C LYS A 365 -23.53 -11.75 1.48
N VAL A 366 -22.47 -10.96 1.69
CA VAL A 366 -21.65 -10.47 0.57
C VAL A 366 -20.17 -10.85 0.66
N ILE A 367 -19.65 -11.20 1.83
CA ILE A 367 -18.23 -11.55 1.98
C ILE A 367 -18.06 -13.07 2.01
N LYS A 368 -17.11 -13.56 1.20
CA LYS A 368 -16.57 -14.91 1.31
C LYS A 368 -15.06 -14.81 1.46
N ILE A 369 -14.50 -15.60 2.38
CA ILE A 369 -13.06 -15.66 2.64
C ILE A 369 -12.60 -17.10 2.62
N ASP A 370 -11.53 -17.38 1.86
CA ASP A 370 -10.82 -18.66 1.94
C ASP A 370 -10.13 -18.79 3.31
N GLN A 371 -10.65 -19.69 4.13
CA GLN A 371 -10.21 -19.83 5.52
C GLN A 371 -8.80 -20.39 5.65
N GLU A 372 -8.38 -21.27 4.74
CA GLU A 372 -7.04 -21.87 4.78
C GLU A 372 -5.99 -20.81 4.44
N LEU A 373 -6.20 -20.07 3.34
CA LEU A 373 -5.33 -18.97 2.94
C LEU A 373 -5.35 -17.84 3.99
N ALA A 374 -6.52 -17.51 4.55
CA ALA A 374 -6.63 -16.51 5.61
C ALA A 374 -5.84 -16.92 6.85
N GLN A 375 -5.87 -18.19 7.24
CA GLN A 375 -5.14 -18.68 8.41
C GLN A 375 -3.62 -18.65 8.20
N ILE A 376 -3.13 -19.01 7.00
CA ILE A 376 -1.71 -18.88 6.64
C ILE A 376 -1.27 -17.42 6.79
N TYR A 377 -2.05 -16.53 6.20
CA TYR A 377 -1.78 -15.09 6.19
C TYR A 377 -1.81 -14.51 7.63
N LEU A 378 -2.87 -14.78 8.39
CA LEU A 378 -3.02 -14.33 9.78
C LEU A 378 -1.89 -14.84 10.69
N THR A 379 -1.46 -16.09 10.50
CA THR A 379 -0.34 -16.66 11.27
C THR A 379 0.94 -15.87 11.03
N ALA A 380 1.27 -15.61 9.76
CA ALA A 380 2.45 -14.84 9.40
C ALA A 380 2.41 -13.40 9.96
N ILE A 381 1.25 -12.73 9.87
CA ILE A 381 1.06 -11.38 10.43
C ILE A 381 1.25 -11.38 11.94
N LYS A 382 0.58 -12.29 12.66
CA LYS A 382 0.61 -12.34 14.13
C LYS A 382 2.02 -12.63 14.64
N GLN A 383 2.74 -13.55 14.00
CA GLN A 383 4.14 -13.85 14.33
C GLN A 383 5.03 -12.62 14.14
N HIS A 384 4.96 -11.96 12.98
CA HIS A 384 5.76 -10.77 12.69
C HIS A 384 5.44 -9.61 13.65
N ARG A 385 4.16 -9.34 13.90
CA ARG A 385 3.73 -8.32 14.87
C ARG A 385 4.19 -8.66 16.29
N ASN A 386 4.21 -9.94 16.67
CA ASN A 386 4.73 -10.35 17.97
C ASN A 386 6.24 -10.08 18.06
N ALA A 387 7.01 -10.40 17.01
CA ALA A 387 8.44 -10.10 16.94
C ALA A 387 8.73 -8.59 17.05
N LEU A 388 7.93 -7.74 16.39
CA LEU A 388 8.01 -6.28 16.56
C LEU A 388 7.72 -5.84 18.00
N ARG A 389 6.61 -6.30 18.60
CA ARG A 389 6.19 -5.91 19.96
C ARG A 389 7.14 -6.41 21.06
N ARG A 390 7.83 -7.52 20.83
CA ARG A 390 8.83 -8.10 21.74
C ARG A 390 10.24 -7.61 21.45
N SER A 391 10.40 -6.61 20.58
CA SER A 391 11.68 -6.00 20.23
C SER A 391 12.71 -6.96 19.62
N LYS A 392 12.27 -8.06 19.00
CA LYS A 392 13.17 -9.06 18.38
C LYS A 392 14.05 -8.42 17.30
N PHE A 393 13.50 -7.49 16.53
CA PHE A 393 14.21 -6.70 15.51
C PHE A 393 15.24 -5.70 16.08
N ALA A 394 15.24 -5.47 17.39
CA ALA A 394 16.21 -4.60 18.07
C ALA A 394 17.29 -5.41 18.82
N ASN A 395 17.25 -6.75 18.76
CA ASN A 395 18.24 -7.60 19.39
C ASN A 395 19.61 -7.40 18.74
N LYS A 396 20.64 -7.36 19.58
CA LYS A 396 22.02 -7.46 19.10
C LYS A 396 22.29 -8.92 18.76
N TYR A 397 22.64 -9.18 17.52
CA TYR A 397 22.95 -10.52 17.05
C TYR A 397 24.46 -10.75 17.09
N GLU A 398 24.89 -11.68 17.93
CA GLU A 398 26.27 -12.15 17.93
C GLU A 398 26.56 -13.01 16.70
N LYS A 399 27.83 -13.05 16.30
CA LYS A 399 28.25 -13.74 15.08
C LYS A 399 28.18 -15.25 15.29
N ILE A 400 27.27 -15.90 14.58
CA ILE A 400 27.17 -17.37 14.55
C ILE A 400 28.20 -17.95 13.57
N GLN A 401 28.82 -19.05 13.97
CA GLN A 401 29.72 -19.81 13.13
C GLN A 401 28.96 -20.93 12.44
N TRP A 402 29.23 -21.12 11.15
CA TRP A 402 28.71 -22.25 10.39
C TRP A 402 29.79 -23.32 10.32
N ASP A 403 29.42 -24.56 10.63
CA ASP A 403 30.26 -25.71 10.28
C ASP A 403 30.59 -25.64 8.76
N PRO A 404 31.87 -25.75 8.36
CA PRO A 404 32.27 -25.61 6.96
C PRO A 404 31.56 -26.59 6.02
N GLU A 405 31.31 -27.83 6.46
CA GLU A 405 30.60 -28.83 5.65
C GLU A 405 29.13 -28.47 5.49
N VAL A 406 28.49 -27.97 6.55
CA VAL A 406 27.10 -27.50 6.52
C VAL A 406 26.95 -26.29 5.61
N LYS A 407 27.92 -25.36 5.66
CA LYS A 407 27.95 -24.19 4.78
C LYS A 407 28.13 -24.60 3.31
N ALA A 408 29.07 -25.48 3.02
CA ALA A 408 29.28 -25.99 1.66
C ALA A 408 28.04 -26.72 1.12
N PHE A 409 27.37 -27.51 1.99
CA PHE A 409 26.10 -28.15 1.65
C PHE A 409 25.01 -27.12 1.33
N PHE A 410 24.83 -26.08 2.15
CA PHE A 410 23.86 -25.01 1.90
C PHE A 410 24.12 -24.29 0.57
N GLU A 411 25.39 -23.95 0.29
CA GLU A 411 25.78 -23.29 -0.96
C GLU A 411 25.42 -24.15 -2.17
N LYS A 412 25.82 -25.43 -2.16
CA LYS A 412 25.52 -26.38 -3.23
C LYS A 412 24.01 -26.59 -3.42
N PHE A 413 23.25 -26.74 -2.33
CA PHE A 413 21.81 -27.00 -2.40
C PHE A 413 21.05 -25.81 -2.99
N THR A 414 21.39 -24.60 -2.54
CA THR A 414 20.71 -23.38 -2.98
C THR A 414 21.24 -22.84 -4.31
N ASP A 415 22.28 -23.45 -4.89
CA ASP A 415 22.81 -22.99 -6.17
C ASP A 415 21.86 -23.16 -7.34
N ASN A 416 21.01 -24.18 -7.24
CA ASN A 416 19.97 -24.51 -8.21
C ASN A 416 18.68 -23.69 -8.04
N PHE A 417 18.63 -22.76 -7.06
CA PHE A 417 17.44 -21.95 -6.85
C PHE A 417 17.21 -20.99 -8.01
N PRO A 418 15.95 -20.70 -8.37
CA PRO A 418 15.63 -19.74 -9.42
C PRO A 418 16.34 -18.40 -9.18
N PRO A 419 17.05 -17.83 -10.17
CA PRO A 419 17.89 -16.63 -9.97
C PRO A 419 17.14 -15.44 -9.36
N ASN A 420 15.86 -15.27 -9.74
CA ASN A 420 14.98 -14.21 -9.26
C ASN A 420 14.59 -14.32 -7.77
N LEU A 421 14.65 -15.52 -7.18
CA LEU A 421 14.26 -15.77 -5.78
C LEU A 421 15.45 -16.18 -4.90
N LYS A 422 16.56 -16.62 -5.50
CA LYS A 422 17.73 -17.20 -4.84
C LYS A 422 18.23 -16.36 -3.67
N SER A 423 18.39 -15.05 -3.85
CA SER A 423 18.95 -14.17 -2.81
C SER A 423 18.04 -14.06 -1.57
N LEU A 424 16.74 -13.84 -1.77
CA LEU A 424 15.78 -13.70 -0.68
C LEU A 424 15.52 -15.04 0.02
N ALA A 425 15.39 -16.11 -0.74
CA ALA A 425 15.22 -17.47 -0.20
C ALA A 425 16.44 -17.89 0.64
N ARG A 426 17.66 -17.64 0.16
CA ARG A 426 18.89 -17.91 0.92
C ARG A 426 18.93 -17.12 2.22
N ALA A 427 18.60 -15.82 2.18
CA ALA A 427 18.58 -14.98 3.38
C ALA A 427 17.56 -15.47 4.42
N SER A 428 16.37 -15.90 3.96
CA SER A 428 15.33 -16.49 4.80
C SER A 428 15.78 -17.79 5.48
N ILE A 429 16.43 -18.69 4.73
CA ILE A 429 16.95 -19.95 5.26
C ILE A 429 18.06 -19.69 6.27
N ILE A 430 19.03 -18.82 5.94
CA ILE A 430 20.13 -18.46 6.86
C ILE A 430 19.59 -17.94 8.20
N ALA A 431 18.66 -16.98 8.15
CA ALA A 431 18.08 -16.41 9.36
C ALA A 431 17.41 -17.48 10.23
N GLN A 432 16.64 -18.39 9.61
CA GLN A 432 15.99 -19.48 10.34
C GLN A 432 17.00 -20.51 10.86
N THR A 433 18.04 -20.85 10.11
CA THR A 433 19.09 -21.79 10.56
C THR A 433 19.83 -21.24 11.77
N GLU A 434 20.19 -19.96 11.72
CA GLU A 434 20.82 -19.27 12.84
C GLU A 434 19.90 -19.21 14.07
N GLU A 435 18.61 -18.92 13.89
CA GLU A 435 17.61 -18.98 14.97
C GLU A 435 17.56 -20.38 15.61
N ASN A 436 17.50 -21.45 14.80
CA ASN A 436 17.44 -22.82 15.31
C ASN A 436 18.68 -23.16 16.17
N SER A 437 19.87 -22.68 15.79
CA SER A 437 21.08 -22.87 16.60
C SER A 437 21.03 -22.11 17.94
N ARG A 438 20.43 -20.91 17.95
CA ARG A 438 20.22 -20.11 19.17
C ARG A 438 19.20 -20.77 20.10
N GLU A 439 18.13 -21.35 19.56
CA GLU A 439 17.15 -22.12 20.35
C GLU A 439 17.77 -23.36 21.02
N ARG A 440 18.92 -23.83 20.53
CA ARG A 440 19.74 -24.92 21.09
C ARG A 440 20.88 -24.41 21.97
N ASP A 441 20.92 -23.12 22.30
CA ASP A 441 22.00 -22.46 23.05
C ASP A 441 23.39 -22.73 22.45
N SER A 442 23.51 -22.65 21.12
CA SER A 442 24.74 -22.97 20.39
C SER A 442 25.18 -21.85 19.46
N GLU A 443 26.48 -21.54 19.48
CA GLU A 443 27.10 -20.58 18.56
C GLU A 443 27.52 -21.21 17.21
N ILE A 444 27.36 -22.53 17.07
CA ILE A 444 27.75 -23.29 15.89
C ILE A 444 26.51 -23.94 15.26
N VAL A 445 26.22 -23.56 14.02
CA VAL A 445 25.19 -24.16 13.19
C VAL A 445 25.61 -25.56 12.77
N ASN A 446 24.72 -26.54 12.98
CA ASN A 446 24.89 -27.91 12.51
C ASN A 446 23.91 -28.25 11.37
N LYS A 447 24.02 -29.46 10.83
CA LYS A 447 23.19 -29.94 9.71
C LYS A 447 21.70 -29.99 10.07
N GLY A 448 21.36 -30.34 11.32
CA GLY A 448 19.97 -30.40 11.79
C GLY A 448 19.29 -29.03 11.84
N ASP A 449 20.02 -28.00 12.29
CA ASP A 449 19.53 -26.62 12.30
C ASP A 449 19.17 -26.15 10.88
N LEU A 450 19.98 -26.53 9.89
CA LEU A 450 19.77 -26.22 8.49
C LEU A 450 18.59 -26.98 7.87
N ILE A 451 18.48 -28.30 8.11
CA ILE A 451 17.39 -29.11 7.58
C ILE A 451 16.03 -28.60 8.12
N LYS A 452 15.94 -28.33 9.43
CA LYS A 452 14.74 -27.73 10.03
C LYS A 452 14.38 -26.39 9.40
N ALA A 453 15.37 -25.55 9.09
CA ALA A 453 15.15 -24.28 8.42
C ALA A 453 14.55 -24.45 7.02
N PHE A 454 15.04 -25.42 6.24
CA PHE A 454 14.45 -25.77 4.94
C PHE A 454 13.00 -26.23 5.06
N ILE A 455 12.70 -27.16 5.98
CA ILE A 455 11.32 -27.65 6.21
C ILE A 455 10.35 -26.51 6.53
N LYS A 456 10.80 -25.55 7.35
CA LYS A 456 9.99 -24.42 7.83
C LYS A 456 9.83 -23.31 6.79
N ARG A 457 10.84 -23.06 5.95
CA ARG A 457 10.88 -21.88 5.06
C ARG A 457 10.55 -22.17 3.61
N VAL A 458 10.65 -23.42 3.16
CA VAL A 458 10.29 -23.77 1.78
C VAL A 458 8.76 -23.78 1.64
N PRO A 459 8.19 -22.99 0.71
CA PRO A 459 6.74 -22.95 0.48
C PRO A 459 6.16 -24.33 0.12
N PRO A 460 4.88 -24.60 0.46
CA PRO A 460 4.24 -25.90 0.22
C PRO A 460 4.42 -26.44 -1.21
N GLU A 461 4.32 -25.58 -2.22
CA GLU A 461 4.45 -25.93 -3.63
C GLU A 461 5.85 -26.45 -4.03
N TYR A 462 6.89 -26.13 -3.24
CA TYR A 462 8.26 -26.59 -3.47
C TYR A 462 8.69 -27.67 -2.47
N LYS A 463 7.87 -28.01 -1.48
CA LYS A 463 8.25 -28.99 -0.43
C LYS A 463 8.55 -30.37 -1.01
N THR A 464 7.73 -30.89 -1.92
CA THR A 464 7.96 -32.20 -2.54
C THR A 464 9.28 -32.25 -3.30
N ALA A 465 9.59 -31.20 -4.07
CA ALA A 465 10.85 -31.12 -4.81
C ALA A 465 12.06 -31.05 -3.86
N MET A 466 11.94 -30.29 -2.77
CA MET A 466 12.95 -30.23 -1.72
C MET A 466 13.17 -31.59 -1.06
N ILE A 467 12.09 -32.31 -0.71
CA ILE A 467 12.17 -33.63 -0.07
C ILE A 467 12.90 -34.62 -0.98
N ASN A 468 12.47 -34.74 -2.23
CA ASN A 468 13.11 -35.62 -3.20
C ASN A 468 14.60 -35.29 -3.40
N ALA A 469 14.96 -34.00 -3.38
CA ALA A 469 16.35 -33.57 -3.50
C ALA A 469 17.19 -33.95 -2.27
N MET A 470 16.63 -33.87 -1.07
CA MET A 470 17.30 -34.28 0.17
C MET A 470 17.44 -35.81 0.27
N ASP A 471 16.40 -36.57 -0.12
CA ASP A 471 16.43 -38.03 -0.16
C ASP A 471 17.51 -38.54 -1.13
N ALA A 472 17.61 -37.93 -2.32
CA ALA A 472 18.65 -38.23 -3.30
C ALA A 472 20.07 -37.94 -2.79
N MET A 473 20.21 -37.10 -1.77
CA MET A 473 21.46 -36.79 -1.08
C MET A 473 21.68 -37.64 0.19
N GLY A 474 20.82 -38.64 0.44
CA GLY A 474 20.89 -39.54 1.59
C GLY A 474 20.48 -38.88 2.91
N ILE A 475 19.65 -37.84 2.86
CA ILE A 475 19.12 -37.14 4.04
C ILE A 475 17.67 -37.56 4.24
N ASP A 476 17.45 -38.39 5.24
CA ASP A 476 16.09 -38.73 5.68
C ASP A 476 15.50 -37.56 6.48
N ILE A 477 14.60 -36.82 5.83
CA ILE A 477 13.93 -35.66 6.41
C ILE A 477 13.00 -36.06 7.56
N GLU A 478 12.43 -37.27 7.58
CA GLU A 478 11.43 -37.67 8.58
C GLU A 478 12.00 -37.59 9.99
N ASN A 479 13.29 -37.89 10.15
CA ASN A 479 14.03 -37.75 11.42
C ASN A 479 14.09 -36.31 11.98
N TYR A 480 13.71 -35.30 11.18
CA TYR A 480 13.75 -33.89 11.54
C TYR A 480 12.37 -33.25 11.65
N ILE A 481 11.29 -33.97 11.31
CA ILE A 481 9.91 -33.45 11.31
C ILE A 481 9.34 -33.37 12.75
N ASP A 482 9.69 -34.30 13.64
CA ASP A 482 9.10 -34.42 14.99
C ASP A 482 9.45 -33.28 15.97
N ASN A 483 10.25 -32.30 15.55
CA ASN A 483 10.62 -31.11 16.34
C ASN A 483 10.81 -29.84 15.46
N ALA A 484 10.02 -29.66 14.40
CA ALA A 484 10.16 -28.57 13.41
C ALA A 484 9.02 -27.53 13.42
#